data_AF-A0AB37JF29-F1
#
_entry.id   AF-A0AB37JF29-F1
#
_cell.length_a   1.000
_cell.length_b   1.000
_cell.length_c   1.000
_cell.angle_alpha   90.00
_cell.angle_beta   90.00
_cell.angle_gamma   90.00
#
_symmetry.space_group_name_H-M   'P 1'
#
loop_
_entity.id
_entity.type
_entity.pdbx_description
1 polymer ?
#
loop_
_entity_poly.entity_id
_entity_poly.type
_entity_poly.pdbx_seq_one_letter_code
_entity_poly.pdbx_strand_id
1 'polypeptide(L)' 'MLSLQVFKKLLIIFGLIAVPSSLLALWFGADATFKEKMILSLIFGIVMPLAFFIFYKITSLFLK' A
#
# COMPACT_ATOMS: atom_id res chain seq x y z
N MET A 1 19.48 14.90 -4.05
CA MET A 1 18.42 14.52 -5.01
C MET A 1 18.09 13.05 -4.79
N LEU A 2 16.90 12.75 -4.26
CA LEU A 2 16.38 11.39 -4.30
C LEU A 2 16.13 11.06 -5.77
N SER A 3 16.98 10.23 -6.38
CA SER A 3 16.76 9.76 -7.75
C SER A 3 15.40 9.05 -7.82
N LEU A 4 14.67 9.23 -8.92
CA LEU A 4 13.39 8.57 -9.17
C LEU A 4 13.48 7.04 -8.95
N GLN A 5 14.64 6.45 -9.24
CA GLN A 5 14.90 5.03 -9.01
C GLN A 5 14.94 4.65 -7.53
N VAL A 6 15.56 5.50 -6.69
CA VAL A 6 15.64 5.27 -5.24
C VAL A 6 14.26 5.47 -4.61
N PHE A 7 13.53 6.50 -5.04
CA PHE A 7 12.15 6.73 -4.61
C PHE A 7 11.23 5.56 -4.99
N LYS A 8 11.31 5.06 -6.23
CA LYS A 8 10.58 3.87 -6.68
C LYS A 8 10.88 2.66 -5.81
N LYS A 9 12.16 2.40 -5.51
CA LYS A 9 12.58 1.28 -4.66
C LYS A 9 11.98 1.39 -3.25
N LEU A 10 12.06 2.57 -2.64
CA LEU A 10 11.49 2.82 -1.31
C LEU A 10 9.98 2.60 -1.32
N LEU A 11 9.29 3.11 -2.34
CA LEU A 11 7.84 2.98 -2.46
C LEU A 11 7.41 1.51 -2.60
N ILE A 12 8.13 0.72 -3.41
CA ILE A 12 7.87 -0.71 -3.57
C ILE A 12 8.08 -1.44 -2.24
N ILE A 13 9.20 -1.19 -1.55
CA ILE A 13 9.49 -1.82 -0.25
C ILE A 13 8.40 -1.49 0.77
N PHE A 14 7.99 -0.22 0.84
CA PHE A 14 6.91 0.20 1.73
C PHE A 14 5.58 -0.49 1.40
N GLY A 15 5.18 -0.52 0.13
CA GLY A 15 3.95 -1.21 -0.28
C GLY A 15 4.00 -2.71 0.03
N LEU A 16 5.13 -3.35 -0.22
CA LEU A 16 5.32 -4.79 -0.05
C LEU A 16 5.32 -5.21 1.43
N ILE A 17 5.68 -4.31 2.35
CA ILE A 17 5.60 -4.55 3.80
C ILE A 17 4.24 -4.12 4.36
N ALA A 18 3.75 -2.94 3.96
CA ALA A 18 2.53 -2.34 4.51
C ALA A 18 1.29 -3.16 4.18
N VAL A 19 1.15 -3.67 2.95
CA VAL A 19 -0.02 -4.44 2.52
C VAL A 19 -0.17 -5.74 3.33
N PRO A 20 0.82 -6.65 3.38
CA PRO A 20 0.70 -7.87 4.19
C PRO A 20 0.61 -7.58 5.68
N SER A 21 1.33 -6.57 6.21
CA SER A 21 1.21 -6.21 7.63
C SER A 21 -0.19 -5.72 7.98
N SER A 22 -0.83 -4.94 7.11
CA SER A 22 -2.20 -4.45 7.30
C SER A 22 -3.22 -5.60 7.25
N LEU A 23 -3.03 -6.55 6.32
CA LEU A 23 -3.87 -7.75 6.24
C LEU A 23 -3.71 -8.64 7.48
N LEU A 24 -2.48 -8.85 7.95
CA LEU A 24 -2.22 -9.62 9.17
C LEU A 24 -2.86 -8.95 10.40
N ALA A 25 -2.66 -7.64 10.55
CA ALA A 25 -3.27 -6.88 11.64
C ALA A 25 -4.81 -6.97 11.60
N LEU A 26 -5.39 -6.90 10.41
CA LEU A 26 -6.84 -7.02 10.22
C LEU A 26 -7.38 -8.40 10.62
N TRP A 27 -6.71 -9.47 10.19
CA TRP A 27 -7.21 -10.83 10.43
C TRP A 27 -6.96 -11.28 11.87
N PHE A 28 -5.80 -10.98 12.44
CA PHE A 28 -5.36 -11.48 13.73
C PHE A 28 -5.47 -10.49 14.90
N GLY A 29 -5.54 -9.18 14.63
CA GLY A 29 -5.53 -8.15 15.66
C GLY A 29 -6.79 -7.29 15.73
N ALA A 30 -7.53 -7.14 14.63
CA ALA A 30 -8.72 -6.30 14.61
C ALA A 30 -9.95 -7.04 15.15
N ASP A 31 -10.59 -6.42 16.13
CA ASP A 31 -11.90 -6.85 16.63
C ASP A 31 -12.98 -6.23 15.73
N ALA A 32 -13.25 -6.92 14.63
CA ALA A 32 -14.19 -6.50 13.59
C ALA A 32 -14.98 -7.72 13.11
N THR A 33 -16.19 -7.49 12.63
CA THR A 33 -17.02 -8.56 12.07
C THR A 33 -16.38 -9.15 10.82
N PHE A 34 -16.71 -10.41 10.50
CA PHE A 34 -16.17 -11.08 9.31
C PHE A 34 -16.43 -10.28 8.01
N LYS A 35 -17.59 -9.64 7.91
CA LYS A 35 -17.96 -8.80 6.76
C LYS A 35 -17.08 -7.55 6.65
N GLU A 36 -16.77 -6.89 7.77
CA GLU A 36 -15.87 -5.73 7.80
C GLU A 36 -14.44 -6.14 7.45
N LYS A 37 -13.96 -7.28 7.97
CA LYS A 37 -12.65 -7.84 7.61
C LYS A 37 -12.55 -8.16 6.12
N MET A 38 -13.61 -8.66 5.50
CA MET A 38 -13.65 -8.88 4.05
C MET A 38 -13.54 -7.57 3.27
N ILE A 39 -14.31 -6.55 3.63
CA ILE A 39 -14.29 -5.24 2.96
C ILE A 39 -12.91 -4.58 3.12
N LEU A 40 -12.36 -4.60 4.33
CA LEU A 40 -11.05 -4.02 4.60
C LEU A 40 -9.92 -4.79 3.91
N SER A 41 -10.03 -6.12 3.78
CA SER A 41 -9.08 -6.91 2.99
C SER A 41 -9.05 -6.48 1.53
N LEU A 42 -10.21 -6.17 0.94
CA LEU A 42 -10.29 -5.63 -0.42
C LEU A 42 -9.61 -4.25 -0.53
N ILE A 43 -9.84 -3.39 0.46
CA ILE A 43 -9.23 -2.05 0.51
C ILE A 43 -7.71 -2.15 0.62
N PHE A 44 -7.20 -2.93 1.57
CA PHE A 44 -5.75 -3.09 1.75
C PHE A 44 -5.09 -3.86 0.60
N GLY A 45 -5.77 -4.86 0.03
CA GLY A 45 -5.23 -5.70 -1.03
C GLY A 45 -5.29 -5.10 -2.43
N ILE A 46 -6.23 -4.18 -2.71
CA ILE A 46 -6.45 -3.64 -4.05
C ILE A 46 -6.36 -2.12 -4.08
N VAL A 47 -7.13 -1.44 -3.23
CA VAL A 47 -7.21 0.03 -3.24
C VAL A 47 -5.88 0.65 -2.84
N MET A 48 -5.21 0.09 -1.82
CA MET A 48 -3.93 0.61 -1.33
C MET A 48 -2.80 0.47 -2.37
N PRO A 49 -2.58 -0.70 -3.05
CA PRO A 49 -1.66 -0.78 -4.18
C PRO A 49 -1.98 0.17 -5.33
N LEU A 50 -3.26 0.36 -5.65
CA LEU A 50 -3.68 1.31 -6.70
C LEU A 50 -3.29 2.75 -6.32
N ALA A 51 -3.55 3.15 -5.09
CA ALA A 51 -3.17 4.47 -4.59
C ALA A 51 -1.65 4.68 -4.62
N PHE A 52 -0.88 3.65 -4.24
CA PHE A 52 0.59 3.66 -4.36
C PHE A 52 1.04 3.85 -5.83
N PHE A 53 0.41 3.16 -6.78
CA PHE A 53 0.73 3.29 -8.20
C PHE A 53 0.41 4.69 -8.73
N ILE A 54 -0.74 5.25 -8.39
CA ILE A 54 -1.13 6.61 -8.77
C ILE A 54 -0.17 7.63 -8.16
N PHE A 55 0.17 7.48 -6.88
CA PHE A 55 1.11 8.35 -6.20
C PHE A 55 2.48 8.33 -6.87
N TYR A 56 3.02 7.15 -7.19
CA TYR A 56 4.25 6.99 -7.96
C TYR A 56 4.19 7.73 -9.30
N LYS A 57 3.10 7.54 -10.05
CA LYS A 57 2.92 8.17 -11.36
C LYS A 57 2.95 9.70 -11.24
N ILE A 58 2.27 10.26 -10.25
CA ILE A 58 2.29 11.71 -9.98
C ILE A 58 3.72 12.16 -9.62
N THR A 59 4.38 11.50 -8.66
CA THR A 59 5.75 11.88 -8.25
C THR A 59 6.75 11.77 -9.39
N SER A 60 6.59 10.79 -10.29
CA SER A 60 7.45 10.62 -11.47
C SER A 60 7.35 11.77 -12.49
N LEU A 61 6.26 12.56 -12.47
CA LEU A 61 6.14 13.75 -13.31
C LEU A 61 6.95 14.94 -12.76
N PHE A 62 7.17 14.98 -11.44
CA PHE A 62 7.89 16.06 -10.75
C PHE A 62 9.37 15.75 -10.53
N LEU A 63 9.70 14.47 -10.28
CA LEU A 63 11.05 13.96 -10.10
C LEU A 63 11.55 13.41 -11.44
N LYS A 64 12.15 14.27 -12.28
CA LYS A 64 12.92 13.84 -13.46
C LYS A 64 14.21 13.14 -13.04
#